data_AF-A0A2Z3UGN1-F1
#
_entry.id   AF-A0A2Z3UGN1-F1
#
_cell.length_a   1.000
_cell.length_b   1.000
_cell.length_c   1.000
_cell.angle_alpha   90.00
_cell.angle_beta   90.00
_cell.angle_gamma   90.00
#
_symmetry.space_group_name_H-M   'P 1'
#
loop_
_entity.id
_entity.type
_entity.pdbx_description
1 polymer ?
#
loop_
_entity_poly.entity_id
_entity_poly.type
_entity_poly.pdbx_seq_one_letter_code
_entity_poly.pdbx_strand_id
1 'polypeptide(L)'
;MATRNMLIIKDASGEIIGAQVEEPTDSDIVTYIAPTDPQHTLHRISDVPAEICDCAHPAEFQRLLTDHANSEHAQIAPTSTEEIRRLFMGR
;
A
#
# COMPACT_ATOMS: atom_id res chain seq x y z
N MET A 1 -18.99 -2.00 0.27
CA MET A 1 -18.01 -1.92 -0.83
C MET A 1 -16.86 -2.85 -0.48
N ALA A 2 -16.27 -3.52 -1.47
CA ALA A 2 -15.11 -4.37 -1.23
C ALA A 2 -13.87 -3.48 -1.10
N THR A 3 -13.09 -3.67 -0.04
CA THR A 3 -11.82 -2.98 0.18
C THR A 3 -10.67 -3.97 0.04
N ARG A 4 -9.49 -3.46 -0.30
CA ARG A 4 -8.24 -4.21 -0.34
C ARG A 4 -7.19 -3.52 0.53
N ASN A 5 -6.23 -4.32 0.98
CA ASN A 5 -5.06 -3.76 1.62
C ASN A 5 -4.03 -3.36 0.55
N MET A 6 -3.28 -2.31 0.82
CA MET A 6 -2.25 -1.79 -0.07
C MET A 6 -1.04 -1.35 0.74
N LEU A 7 0.14 -1.69 0.27
CA LEU A 7 1.39 -1.11 0.76
C LEU A 7 1.69 0.14 -0.05
N ILE A 8 2.08 1.21 0.63
CA ILE A 8 2.53 2.45 0.01
C ILE A 8 3.88 2.89 0.56
N ILE A 9 4.69 3.50 -0.28
CA ILE A 9 5.94 4.16 0.11
C ILE A 9 5.71 5.66 0.04
N LYS A 10 5.98 6.34 1.15
CA LYS A 10 5.98 7.81 1.22
C LYS A 10 7.40 8.35 1.27
N ASP A 11 7.63 9.47 0.60
CA ASP A 11 8.88 10.21 0.71
C ASP A 11 8.94 11.06 2.01
N ALA A 12 9.99 11.87 2.15
CA ALA A 12 10.14 12.77 3.31
C ALA A 12 9.09 13.91 3.36
N SER A 13 8.45 14.24 2.23
CA SER A 13 7.39 15.24 2.16
C SER A 13 6.00 14.65 2.47
N GLY A 14 5.90 13.32 2.52
CA GLY A 14 4.65 12.58 2.71
C GLY A 14 3.96 12.22 1.40
N GLU A 15 4.57 12.50 0.25
CA GLU A 15 4.08 12.13 -1.08
C GLU A 15 4.19 10.63 -1.30
N ILE A 16 3.16 10.03 -1.91
CA ILE A 16 3.17 8.61 -2.27
C ILE A 16 3.99 8.42 -3.54
N ILE A 17 5.12 7.72 -3.43
CA ILE A 17 6.06 7.49 -4.54
C ILE A 17 6.09 6.03 -5.00
N GLY A 18 5.37 5.15 -4.31
CA GLY A 18 5.21 3.75 -4.69
C GLY A 18 3.99 3.14 -4.02
N ALA A 19 3.33 2.22 -4.71
CA ALA A 19 2.16 1.52 -4.21
C ALA A 19 2.11 0.09 -4.76
N GLN A 20 1.66 -0.86 -3.95
CA GLN A 20 1.40 -2.24 -4.34
C GLN A 20 0.17 -2.75 -3.60
N VAL A 21 -0.81 -3.25 -4.35
CA VAL A 21 -1.96 -3.97 -3.78
C VAL A 21 -1.45 -5.25 -3.13
N GLU A 22 -1.86 -5.51 -1.88
CA GLU A 22 -1.64 -6.80 -1.26
C GLU A 22 -2.65 -7.79 -1.84
N GLU A 23 -2.24 -8.55 -2.85
CA GLU A 23 -3.05 -9.64 -3.36
C GLU A 23 -2.91 -10.87 -2.46
N PRO A 24 -4.01 -11.57 -2.12
CA PRO A 24 -3.91 -12.91 -1.58
C PRO A 24 -3.38 -13.81 -2.68
N THR A 25 -2.08 -14.04 -2.72
CA THR A 25 -1.52 -15.05 -3.60
C THR A 25 -1.85 -16.42 -3.00
N ASP A 26 -2.59 -17.25 -3.74
CA ASP A 26 -2.69 -18.71 -3.48
C ASP A 26 -1.34 -19.44 -3.65
N SER A 27 -0.27 -18.69 -3.91
CA SER A 27 1.10 -19.13 -3.99
C SER A 27 1.79 -18.89 -2.65
N ASP A 28 2.66 -19.84 -2.26
CA ASP A 28 3.60 -19.68 -1.14
C ASP A 28 4.62 -18.53 -1.35
N ILE A 29 4.55 -17.82 -2.48
CA ILE A 29 5.42 -16.69 -2.82
C ILE A 29 4.80 -15.39 -2.31
N VAL A 30 5.49 -14.78 -1.36
CA VAL A 30 5.17 -13.45 -0.83
C VAL A 30 5.89 -12.39 -1.66
N THR A 31 5.15 -11.48 -2.27
CA THR A 31 5.72 -10.30 -2.95
C THR A 31 5.31 -9.03 -2.24
N TYR A 32 6.26 -8.12 -2.02
CA TYR A 32 6.00 -6.82 -1.40
C TYR A 32 7.01 -5.77 -1.88
N ILE A 33 6.62 -4.49 -1.83
CA ILE A 33 7.51 -3.35 -2.05
C ILE A 33 8.18 -2.91 -0.74
N ALA A 34 9.39 -2.42 -0.84
CA ALA A 34 10.16 -1.89 0.28
C ALA A 34 10.87 -0.59 -0.11
N PRO A 35 10.96 0.40 0.80
CA PRO A 35 11.77 1.58 0.58
C PRO A 35 13.24 1.19 0.48
N THR A 36 13.93 1.74 -0.53
CA THR A 36 15.39 1.59 -0.70
C THR A 36 16.18 2.79 -0.18
N ASP A 37 15.53 3.95 -0.05
CA ASP A 37 16.09 5.15 0.53
C ASP A 37 15.71 5.25 2.02
N PRO A 38 16.67 5.55 2.94
CA PRO A 38 16.39 5.71 4.36
C PRO A 38 15.37 6.80 4.71
N GLN A 39 15.17 7.79 3.83
CA GLN A 39 14.19 8.85 4.02
C GLN A 39 12.76 8.42 3.64
N HIS A 40 12.62 7.31 2.93
CA HIS A 40 11.32 6.78 2.54
C HIS A 40 10.73 5.90 3.63
N THR A 41 9.43 6.02 3.84
CA THR A 41 8.69 5.28 4.86
C THR A 41 7.67 4.35 4.22
N LEU A 42 7.47 3.18 4.83
CA LEU A 42 6.50 2.19 4.38
C LEU A 42 5.23 2.27 5.24
N HIS A 43 4.06 2.26 4.60
CA HIS A 43 2.77 2.29 5.27
C HIS A 43 1.84 1.25 4.64
N ARG A 44 0.86 0.81 5.41
CA ARG A 44 -0.23 -0.04 4.95
C ARG A 44 -1.54 0.73 5.03
N ILE A 45 -2.29 0.73 3.94
CA ILE A 45 -3.68 1.19 3.88
C ILE A 45 -4.58 -0.05 3.91
N SER A 46 -5.51 -0.14 4.84
CA SER A 46 -6.34 -1.35 5.04
C SER A 46 -7.74 -1.26 4.43
N ASP A 47 -8.07 -0.13 3.81
CA ASP A 47 -9.43 0.21 3.39
C ASP A 47 -9.51 0.77 1.96
N VAL A 48 -8.54 0.47 1.09
CA VAL A 48 -8.53 0.99 -0.28
C VAL A 48 -9.73 0.43 -1.06
N PRO A 49 -10.61 1.27 -1.62
CA PRO A 49 -11.71 0.82 -2.45
C PRO A 49 -11.20 0.03 -3.67
N ALA A 50 -11.85 -1.09 -4.00
CA ALA A 50 -11.46 -1.94 -5.12
C ALA A 50 -11.41 -1.17 -6.46
N GLU A 51 -12.27 -0.16 -6.63
CA GLU A 51 -12.34 0.68 -7.82
C GLU A 51 -11.05 1.49 -8.04
N ILE A 52 -10.34 1.87 -6.98
CA ILE A 52 -9.03 2.52 -7.08
C ILE A 52 -8.00 1.49 -7.56
N CYS A 53 -7.99 0.30 -6.98
CA CYS A 53 -7.06 -0.77 -7.33
C CYS A 53 -7.20 -1.23 -8.79
N ASP A 54 -8.43 -1.22 -9.31
CA ASP A 54 -8.73 -1.67 -10.68
C ASP A 54 -8.57 -0.53 -11.73
N CYS A 55 -8.12 0.66 -11.32
CA CYS A 55 -7.87 1.81 -12.20
C CYS A 55 -6.61 1.58 -13.07
N ALA A 56 -6.82 1.39 -14.38
CA ALA A 56 -5.73 1.12 -15.32
C ALA A 56 -4.91 2.37 -15.73
N HIS A 57 -5.45 3.58 -15.54
CA HIS A 57 -4.79 4.81 -15.99
C HIS A 57 -3.82 5.34 -14.90
N PRO A 58 -2.49 5.35 -15.12
CA PRO A 58 -1.52 5.59 -14.04
C PRO A 58 -1.69 6.92 -13.32
N ALA A 59 -1.93 8.02 -14.05
CA ALA A 59 -2.10 9.33 -13.45
C ALA A 59 -3.43 9.46 -12.68
N GLU A 60 -4.45 8.71 -13.09
CA GLU A 60 -5.74 8.73 -12.40
C GLU A 60 -5.68 7.88 -11.14
N PHE A 61 -5.05 6.70 -11.22
CA PHE A 61 -4.72 5.87 -10.07
C PHE A 61 -3.96 6.67 -9.00
N GLN A 62 -2.87 7.34 -9.37
CA GLN A 62 -2.07 8.14 -8.44
C GLN A 62 -2.91 9.22 -7.76
N ARG A 63 -3.77 9.93 -8.51
CA ARG A 63 -4.66 10.95 -7.98
C ARG A 63 -5.66 10.35 -6.99
N LEU A 64 -6.39 9.32 -7.39
CA LEU A 64 -7.40 8.66 -6.56
C LEU A 64 -6.80 8.08 -5.27
N LEU A 65 -5.64 7.43 -5.38
CA LEU A 65 -4.93 6.90 -4.21
C LEU A 65 -4.50 8.01 -3.26
N THR A 66 -3.96 9.11 -3.79
CA THR A 66 -3.55 10.26 -2.98
C THR A 66 -4.74 10.92 -2.30
N ASP A 67 -5.85 11.10 -3.03
CA ASP A 67 -7.09 11.65 -2.49
C ASP A 67 -7.65 10.76 -1.36
N HIS A 68 -7.69 9.43 -1.58
CA HIS A 68 -8.08 8.48 -0.55
C HIS A 68 -7.16 8.57 0.66
N ALA A 69 -5.85 8.53 0.45
CA ALA A 69 -4.86 8.48 1.52
C ALA A 69 -4.81 9.76 2.39
N ASN A 70 -5.29 10.88 1.85
CA ASN A 70 -5.41 12.14 2.58
C ASN A 70 -6.80 12.36 3.19
N SER A 71 -7.75 11.45 2.97
CA SER A 71 -9.08 11.54 3.57
C SER A 71 -9.04 11.27 5.07
N GLU A 72 -9.93 11.91 5.83
CA GLU A 72 -10.03 11.74 7.29
C GLU A 72 -10.39 10.30 7.71
N HIS A 73 -10.89 9.50 6.78
CA HIS A 73 -11.35 8.14 7.02
C HIS A 73 -10.33 7.07 6.65
N ALA A 74 -9.22 7.46 6.00
CA ALA A 74 -8.22 6.52 5.51
C ALA A 74 -7.57 5.74 6.67
N GLN A 75 -7.59 4.42 6.57
CA GLN A 75 -6.96 3.55 7.56
C GLN A 75 -5.51 3.28 7.21
N ILE A 76 -4.65 4.28 7.45
CA ILE A 76 -3.21 4.21 7.18
C ILE A 76 -2.43 3.98 8.47
N ALA A 77 -1.61 2.94 8.49
CA ALA A 77 -0.69 2.66 9.58
C ALA A 77 0.76 2.54 9.07
N PRO A 78 1.75 3.09 9.78
CA PRO A 78 3.15 2.78 9.53
C PRO A 78 3.39 1.28 9.61
N THR A 79 4.27 0.75 8.77
CA THR A 79 4.68 -0.65 8.82
C THR A 79 6.15 -0.80 8.42
N SER A 80 6.66 -2.02 8.49
CA SER A 80 8.03 -2.37 8.14
C SER A 80 8.07 -3.66 7.33
N THR A 81 9.16 -3.84 6.59
CA THR A 81 9.40 -5.08 5.85
C THR A 81 9.46 -6.31 6.76
N GLU A 82 9.91 -6.14 8.00
CA GLU A 82 9.95 -7.20 9.02
C GLU A 82 8.54 -7.59 9.49
N GLU A 83 7.67 -6.62 9.74
CA GLU A 83 6.26 -6.89 10.09
C GLU A 83 5.53 -7.60 8.96
N ILE A 84 5.73 -7.17 7.71
CA ILE A 84 5.19 -7.83 6.52
C ILE A 84 5.69 -9.27 6.46
N ARG A 85 7.00 -9.50 6.58
CA ARG A 85 7.57 -10.87 6.58
C ARG A 85 6.92 -11.77 7.62
N ARG A 86 6.70 -11.27 8.84
CA ARG A 86 6.04 -12.05 9.90
C ARG A 86 4.59 -12.40 9.58
N LEU A 87 3.84 -11.49 8.96
CA LEU A 87 2.46 -11.74 8.56
C LEU A 87 2.34 -12.91 7.57
N PHE A 88 3.35 -13.11 6.73
CA PHE A 88 3.32 -14.15 5.71
C PHE A 88 4.11 -15.43 6.05
N MET A 89 5.15 -15.37 6.90
CA MET A 89 5.92 -16.55 7.31
C MET A 89 5.39 -17.23 8.59
N GLY A 90 4.42 -16.63 9.27
CA GLY A 90 3.83 -17.15 10.51
C GLY A 90 2.63 -18.09 10.32
N ARG A 91 2.36 -18.57 9.10
CA ARG A 91 1.30 -19.53 8.79
C ARG A 91 1.84 -20.94 8.57
#